data_AF-A0A174SG85-F1
#
_entry.id   AF-A0A174SG85-F1
#
_cell.length_a   1.000
_cell.length_b   1.000
_cell.length_c   1.000
_cell.angle_alpha   90.00
_cell.angle_beta   90.00
_cell.angle_gamma   90.00
#
_symmetry.space_group_name_H-M   'P 1'
#
loop_
_entity.id
_entity.type
_entity.pdbx_description
1 polymer ?
#
loop_
_entity_poly.entity_id
_entity_poly.type
_entity_poly.pdbx_seq_one_letter_code
_entity_poly.pdbx_strand_id
1 'polypeptide(L)'
;MGNVEAREAVYGEVDVIVSDGYSGNIFLKTMEGTGGFMAKQLKAMFKKNLLTKLAAVLVSGGLRDFKKMMDAGEVGGTPLIGISKPVIKAHGSSDDFAIKNAIRQAQSFAASGIIEDITENIDHMRLRSE
;
A
#
# COMPACT_ATOMS: atom_id res chain seq x y z
N MET A 1 -21.80 -5.25 -4.32
CA MET A 1 -20.45 -5.64 -3.86
C MET A 1 -20.62 -6.57 -2.67
N GLY A 2 -19.85 -7.66 -2.61
CA GLY A 2 -19.97 -8.73 -1.60
C GLY A 2 -18.59 -9.22 -1.18
N ASN A 3 -18.48 -10.48 -0.79
CA ASN A 3 -17.20 -11.08 -0.39
C ASN A 3 -16.22 -11.13 -1.58
N VAL A 4 -14.93 -10.93 -1.29
CA VAL A 4 -13.82 -10.99 -2.26
C VAL A 4 -12.80 -11.97 -1.73
N GLU A 5 -12.26 -12.84 -2.59
CA GLU A 5 -11.17 -13.71 -2.17
C GLU A 5 -9.83 -12.95 -2.09
N ALA A 6 -8.98 -13.33 -1.13
CA ALA A 6 -7.67 -12.70 -0.94
C ALA A 6 -6.77 -12.75 -2.20
N ARG A 7 -6.98 -13.72 -3.11
CA ARG A 7 -6.26 -13.78 -4.40
C ARG A 7 -6.75 -12.70 -5.38
N GLU A 8 -8.05 -12.42 -5.41
CA GLU A 8 -8.70 -11.45 -6.30
C GLU A 8 -8.36 -10.03 -5.86
N ALA A 9 -8.25 -9.81 -4.56
CA ALA A 9 -7.76 -8.57 -3.95
C ALA A 9 -6.40 -8.11 -4.51
N VAL A 10 -5.50 -9.04 -4.85
CA VAL A 10 -4.16 -8.72 -5.38
C VAL A 10 -4.22 -8.24 -6.83
N TYR A 11 -5.25 -8.65 -7.59
CA TYR A 11 -5.41 -8.27 -8.99
C TYR A 11 -6.17 -6.95 -9.19
N GLY A 12 -6.60 -6.30 -8.10
CA GLY A 12 -7.29 -5.02 -8.17
C GLY A 12 -8.72 -5.12 -8.70
N GLU A 13 -9.40 -6.26 -8.46
CA GLU A 13 -10.79 -6.46 -8.89
C GLU A 13 -11.79 -5.57 -8.11
N VAL A 14 -11.35 -4.98 -6.99
CA VAL A 14 -12.13 -4.04 -6.18
C VAL A 14 -11.28 -2.84 -5.76
N ASP A 15 -11.92 -1.68 -5.59
CA ASP A 15 -11.27 -0.45 -5.15
C ASP A 15 -11.01 -0.40 -3.63
N VAL A 16 -11.89 -1.03 -2.84
CA VAL A 16 -11.84 -1.01 -1.36
C VAL A 16 -12.08 -2.41 -0.81
N ILE A 17 -11.17 -2.85 0.05
CA ILE A 17 -11.27 -4.11 0.79
C ILE A 17 -11.49 -3.77 2.27
N VAL A 18 -12.54 -4.32 2.87
CA VAL A 18 -12.86 -4.15 4.29
C VAL A 18 -12.53 -5.44 5.03
N SER A 19 -11.84 -5.32 6.15
CA SER A 19 -11.44 -6.44 7.01
C SER A 19 -11.32 -5.95 8.45
N ASP A 20 -11.40 -6.87 9.42
CA ASP A 20 -10.92 -6.59 10.77
C ASP A 20 -9.39 -6.36 10.78
N GLY A 21 -8.91 -5.72 11.84
CA GLY A 21 -7.50 -5.33 11.95
C GLY A 21 -6.52 -6.50 12.05
N TYR A 22 -6.94 -7.66 12.54
CA TYR A 22 -6.08 -8.84 12.64
C TYR A 22 -5.89 -9.49 11.27
N SER A 23 -6.99 -9.82 10.59
CA SER A 23 -6.94 -10.44 9.25
C SER A 23 -6.29 -9.50 8.23
N GLY A 24 -6.60 -8.20 8.30
CA GLY A 24 -6.02 -7.18 7.43
C GLY A 24 -4.52 -7.00 7.64
N ASN A 25 -4.04 -7.05 8.89
CA ASN A 25 -2.61 -6.97 9.18
C ASN A 25 -1.86 -8.23 8.71
N ILE A 26 -2.43 -9.42 8.90
CA ILE A 26 -1.84 -10.65 8.34
C ILE A 26 -1.74 -10.52 6.82
N PHE A 27 -2.82 -10.15 6.14
CA PHE A 27 -2.84 -9.99 4.69
C PHE A 27 -1.79 -8.97 4.21
N LEU A 28 -1.74 -7.78 4.81
CA LEU A 28 -0.77 -6.74 4.47
C LEU A 28 0.68 -7.22 4.65
N LYS A 29 0.99 -7.83 5.79
CA LYS A 29 2.36 -8.31 6.08
C LYS A 29 2.75 -9.52 5.23
N THR A 30 1.80 -10.37 4.85
CA THR A 30 2.03 -11.42 3.85
C THR A 30 2.37 -10.85 2.48
N MET A 31 1.70 -9.76 2.05
CA MET A 31 2.01 -9.10 0.78
C MET A 31 3.38 -8.42 0.80
N GLU A 32 3.71 -7.68 1.85
CA GLU A 32 5.05 -7.09 2.04
C GLU A 32 6.15 -8.16 2.02
N GLY A 33 5.96 -9.26 2.76
CA GLY A 33 6.91 -10.37 2.83
C GLY A 33 7.09 -11.10 1.49
N THR A 34 5.99 -11.39 0.80
CA THR A 34 5.99 -12.04 -0.52
C THR A 34 6.68 -11.16 -1.56
N GLY A 35 6.35 -9.87 -1.62
CA GLY A 35 7.00 -8.91 -2.52
C GLY A 35 8.51 -8.81 -2.27
N GLY A 36 8.92 -8.72 -1.01
CA GLY A 36 10.33 -8.72 -0.62
C GLY A 36 11.07 -10.01 -0.99
N PHE A 37 10.42 -11.16 -0.82
CA PHE A 37 10.96 -12.46 -1.23
C PHE A 37 11.15 -12.53 -2.75
N MET A 38 10.13 -12.16 -3.55
CA MET A 38 10.21 -12.16 -5.01
C MET A 38 11.30 -11.22 -5.52
N ALA A 39 11.42 -10.01 -4.95
CA ALA A 39 12.47 -9.06 -5.31
C ALA A 39 13.88 -9.64 -5.06
N LYS A 40 14.08 -10.35 -3.94
CA LYS A 40 15.34 -11.05 -3.65
C LYS A 40 15.63 -12.16 -4.66
N GLN A 41 14.64 -12.98 -5.01
CA GLN A 41 14.81 -14.07 -5.97
C GLN A 41 15.12 -13.53 -7.38
N LEU A 42 14.41 -12.50 -7.84
CA LEU A 42 14.69 -11.83 -9.11
C LEU A 42 16.12 -11.28 -9.15
N LYS A 43 16.54 -10.60 -8.08
CA LYS A 43 17.91 -10.08 -7.96
C LYS A 43 18.96 -11.19 -8.00
N ALA A 44 18.70 -12.34 -7.37
CA ALA A 44 19.61 -13.49 -7.40
C ALA A 44 19.70 -14.08 -8.82
N MET A 45 18.57 -14.24 -9.51
CA MET A 45 18.51 -14.72 -10.90
C MET A 45 19.33 -13.82 -11.85
N PHE A 46 19.13 -12.51 -11.80
CA PHE A 46 19.86 -11.55 -12.64
C PHE A 46 21.35 -11.45 -12.32
N LYS A 47 21.80 -11.87 -11.13
CA LYS A 47 23.21 -11.87 -10.75
C LYS A 47 23.95 -13.17 -11.08
N LYS A 48 23.25 -14.21 -11.53
CA LYS A 48 23.79 -15.57 -11.72
C LYS A 48 25.01 -15.63 -12.64
N ASN A 49 24.99 -14.98 -13.80
CA ASN A 49 26.11 -15.00 -14.76
C ASN A 49 26.15 -13.73 -15.62
N LEU A 50 27.16 -13.62 -16.50
CA LEU A 50 27.33 -12.44 -17.37
C LEU A 50 26.12 -12.19 -18.27
N LEU A 51 25.52 -13.25 -18.81
CA LEU A 51 24.35 -13.13 -19.69
C LEU A 51 23.12 -12.61 -18.94
N THR A 52 22.84 -13.13 -17.73
CA THR A 52 21.71 -12.64 -16.93
C THR A 52 21.95 -11.22 -16.42
N LYS A 53 23.20 -10.83 -16.17
CA LYS A 53 23.55 -9.44 -15.85
C LYS A 53 23.30 -8.50 -17.03
N LEU A 54 23.66 -8.89 -18.26
CA LEU A 54 23.36 -8.11 -19.46
C LEU A 54 21.85 -7.99 -19.68
N ALA A 55 21.10 -9.08 -19.52
CA ALA A 55 19.64 -9.05 -19.60
C ALA A 55 19.05 -8.07 -18.57
N ALA A 56 19.57 -8.04 -17.34
CA ALA A 56 19.14 -7.11 -16.29
C ALA A 56 19.32 -5.64 -16.70
N VAL A 57 20.38 -5.31 -17.44
CA VAL A 57 20.60 -3.94 -17.94
C VAL A 57 19.54 -3.58 -18.97
N LEU A 58 19.22 -4.49 -19.89
CA LEU A 58 18.21 -4.28 -20.93
C LEU A 58 16.81 -4.06 -20.34
N VAL A 59 16.46 -4.74 -19.24
CA VAL A 59 15.16 -4.60 -18.56
C VAL A 59 15.21 -3.71 -17.31
N SER A 60 16.30 -2.98 -17.11
CA SER A 60 16.56 -2.24 -15.87
C SER A 60 15.49 -1.19 -15.54
N GLY A 61 14.89 -0.57 -16.56
CA GLY A 61 13.75 0.34 -16.40
C GLY A 61 12.56 -0.35 -15.75
N GLY A 62 12.11 -1.47 -16.33
CA GLY A 62 10.99 -2.25 -15.78
C GLY A 62 11.27 -2.82 -14.40
N LEU A 63 12.52 -3.22 -14.10
CA LEU A 63 12.91 -3.66 -12.76
C LEU A 63 12.83 -2.52 -11.73
N ARG A 64 13.17 -1.29 -12.15
CA ARG A 64 13.06 -0.11 -11.29
C ARG A 64 11.59 0.21 -11.00
N ASP A 65 10.75 0.18 -12.01
CA ASP A 65 9.32 0.49 -11.86
C ASP A 65 8.62 -0.58 -11.01
N PHE A 66 8.95 -1.86 -11.21
CA PHE A 66 8.50 -2.95 -10.34
C PHE A 66 8.93 -2.76 -8.89
N LYS A 67 10.19 -2.34 -8.66
CA LYS A 67 10.68 -2.05 -7.30
C LYS A 67 9.89 -0.92 -6.66
N LYS A 68 9.61 0.17 -7.40
CA LYS A 68 8.82 1.31 -6.89
C LYS A 68 7.40 0.92 -6.54
N MET A 69 6.76 0.11 -7.38
CA MET A 69 5.40 -0.39 -7.14
C MET A 69 5.29 -1.16 -5.81
N MET A 70 6.37 -1.81 -5.37
CA MET A 70 6.43 -2.56 -4.10
C MET A 70 6.99 -1.74 -2.93
N ASP A 71 7.36 -0.49 -3.15
CA ASP A 71 8.00 0.35 -2.14
C ASP A 71 6.95 1.16 -1.35
N ALA A 72 6.72 0.78 -0.09
CA ALA A 72 5.82 1.50 0.81
C ALA A 72 6.24 2.97 1.03
N GLY A 73 7.52 3.31 0.81
CA GLY A 73 8.03 4.68 0.90
C GLY A 73 7.49 5.61 -0.17
N GLU A 74 7.00 5.10 -1.32
CA GLU A 74 6.38 5.92 -2.37
C GLU A 74 5.05 6.56 -1.91
N VAL A 75 4.31 5.86 -1.03
CA VAL A 75 3.12 6.41 -0.36
C VAL A 75 3.51 7.18 0.91
N GLY A 76 4.52 6.69 1.64
CA GLY A 76 5.12 7.35 2.80
C GLY A 76 4.42 7.11 4.14
N GLY A 77 3.09 6.95 4.14
CA GLY A 77 2.36 6.62 5.37
C GLY A 77 0.88 6.36 5.15
N THR A 78 0.22 5.79 6.16
CA THR A 78 -1.21 5.44 6.10
C THR A 78 -2.04 6.45 6.89
N PRO A 79 -3.12 7.00 6.30
CA PRO A 79 -4.07 7.82 7.05
C PRO A 79 -4.79 7.02 8.13
N LEU A 80 -4.91 7.57 9.33
CA LEU A 80 -5.80 7.07 10.37
C LEU A 80 -7.19 7.66 10.13
N ILE A 81 -8.13 6.81 9.71
CA ILE A 81 -9.52 7.18 9.45
C ILE A 81 -10.37 6.88 10.69
N GLY A 82 -11.39 7.69 10.95
CA GLY A 82 -12.29 7.55 12.10
C GLY A 82 -11.92 8.42 13.30
N ILE A 83 -10.99 9.36 13.14
CA ILE A 83 -10.60 10.35 14.14
C ILE A 83 -10.89 11.77 13.63
N SER A 84 -11.00 12.73 14.55
CA SER A 84 -11.47 14.09 14.22
C SER A 84 -10.46 15.00 13.52
N LYS A 85 -9.21 14.55 13.29
CA LYS A 85 -8.15 15.35 12.66
C LYS A 85 -7.26 14.49 11.77
N PRO A 86 -6.64 15.06 10.73
CA PRO A 86 -5.69 14.36 9.88
C PRO A 86 -4.50 13.82 10.69
N VAL A 87 -4.32 12.49 10.69
CA VAL A 87 -3.13 11.83 11.24
C VAL A 87 -2.62 10.81 10.23
N ILE A 88 -1.34 10.91 9.88
CA ILE A 88 -0.66 9.94 9.02
C ILE A 88 0.34 9.17 9.88
N LYS A 89 0.26 7.83 9.84
CA LYS A 89 1.26 6.96 10.45
C LYS A 89 2.28 6.53 9.41
N ALA A 90 3.50 7.03 9.55
CA ALA A 90 4.66 6.55 8.79
C ALA A 90 5.17 5.20 9.32
N HIS A 91 5.92 4.46 8.50
CA HIS A 91 6.57 3.23 8.95
C HIS A 91 7.74 3.56 9.88
N GLY A 92 8.03 2.73 10.90
CA GLY A 92 9.14 2.98 11.84
C GLY A 92 10.54 2.93 11.20
N SER A 93 10.64 2.39 9.99
CA SER A 93 11.87 2.30 9.19
C SER A 93 11.89 3.31 8.04
N SER A 94 11.07 4.35 8.09
CA SER A 94 10.98 5.37 7.04
C SER A 94 12.25 6.20 6.97
N ASP A 95 12.78 6.41 5.77
CA ASP A 95 13.86 7.34 5.48
C ASP A 95 13.33 8.74 5.15
N ASP A 96 14.22 9.66 4.79
CA ASP A 96 13.89 11.04 4.42
C ASP A 96 12.93 11.12 3.22
N PHE A 97 13.09 10.22 2.25
CA PHE A 97 12.19 10.10 1.10
C PHE A 97 10.78 9.67 1.52
N ALA A 98 10.67 8.62 2.33
CA ALA A 98 9.38 8.14 2.83
C ALA A 98 8.67 9.20 3.70
N ILE A 99 9.41 9.91 4.56
CA ILE A 99 8.85 11.00 5.38
C ILE A 99 8.38 12.17 4.52
N LYS A 100 9.14 12.57 3.49
CA LYS A 100 8.70 13.58 2.52
C LYS A 100 7.38 13.20 1.86
N ASN A 101 7.21 11.93 1.48
CA ASN A 101 5.96 11.45 0.90
C ASN A 101 4.83 11.39 1.95
N ALA A 102 5.12 11.01 3.20
CA ALA A 102 4.15 11.06 4.29
C ALA A 102 3.61 12.49 4.53
N ILE A 103 4.47 13.51 4.45
CA ILE A 103 4.06 14.92 4.55
C ILE A 103 3.14 15.30 3.39
N ARG A 104 3.46 14.89 2.16
CA ARG A 104 2.59 15.11 0.99
C ARG A 104 1.24 14.41 1.15
N GLN A 105 1.24 13.18 1.64
CA GLN A 105 0.02 12.44 1.95
C GLN A 105 -0.81 13.16 3.02
N ALA A 106 -0.18 13.71 4.06
CA ALA A 106 -0.85 14.48 5.10
C ALA A 106 -1.49 15.76 4.52
N GLN A 107 -0.79 16.47 3.64
CA GLN A 107 -1.32 17.64 2.94
C GLN A 107 -2.54 17.27 2.09
N SER A 108 -2.46 16.22 1.29
CA SER A 108 -3.57 15.74 0.46
C SER A 108 -4.76 15.30 1.31
N PHE A 109 -4.52 14.57 2.40
CA PHE A 109 -5.57 14.10 3.31
C PHE A 109 -6.25 15.25 4.07
N ALA A 110 -5.49 16.28 4.46
CA ALA A 110 -6.06 17.48 5.08
C ALA A 110 -6.88 18.31 4.08
N ALA A 111 -6.51 18.30 2.80
CA ALA A 111 -7.20 19.05 1.75
C ALA A 111 -8.40 18.32 1.13
N SER A 112 -8.60 17.01 1.43
CA SER A 112 -9.59 16.20 0.73
C SER A 112 -11.03 16.38 1.22
N GLY A 113 -11.26 17.01 2.38
CA GLY A 113 -12.59 17.14 2.99
C GLY A 113 -13.19 15.82 3.51
N ILE A 114 -12.41 14.74 3.54
CA ILE A 114 -12.91 13.39 3.84
C ILE A 114 -13.42 13.25 5.28
N ILE A 115 -12.89 14.03 6.23
CA ILE A 115 -13.33 13.97 7.62
C ILE A 115 -14.73 14.57 7.72
N GLU A 116 -14.96 15.70 7.07
CA GLU A 116 -16.25 16.36 6.96
C GLU A 116 -17.25 15.44 6.24
N ASP A 117 -16.88 14.88 5.08
CA ASP A 117 -17.72 13.96 4.32
C ASP A 117 -18.13 12.74 5.15
N ILE A 118 -17.20 12.10 5.86
CA ILE A 118 -17.51 10.97 6.75
C ILE A 118 -18.46 11.43 7.86
N THR A 119 -18.19 12.58 8.49
CA THR A 119 -18.99 13.09 9.60
C THR A 119 -20.43 13.35 9.19
N GLU A 120 -20.64 13.95 8.02
CA GLU A 120 -21.96 14.26 7.49
C GLU A 120 -22.75 12.99 7.08
N ASN A 121 -22.06 11.92 6.69
CA ASN A 121 -22.70 10.75 6.08
C ASN A 121 -22.78 9.51 6.98
N ILE A 122 -22.00 9.42 8.06
CA ILE A 122 -21.89 8.19 8.85
C ILE A 122 -23.23 7.70 9.41
N ASP A 123 -24.13 8.62 9.74
CA ASP A 123 -25.46 8.29 10.27
C ASP A 123 -26.39 7.69 9.22
N HIS A 124 -26.18 7.99 7.94
CA HIS A 124 -26.90 7.38 6.83
C HIS A 124 -26.42 5.95 6.51
N MET A 125 -25.22 5.59 6.97
CA MET A 125 -24.59 4.29 6.70
C MET A 125 -24.88 3.23 7.76
N ARG A 126 -25.79 3.51 8.69
CA ARG A 126 -26.21 2.55 9.72
C ARG A 126 -27.15 1.52 9.09
N LEU A 127 -26.76 0.24 9.20
CA LEU A 127 -27.69 -0.86 8.96
C LEU A 127 -28.80 -0.77 10.00
N ARG A 128 -30.06 -0.91 9.58
CA ARG A 128 -31.18 -1.02 10.53
C ARG A 128 -30.90 -2.23 11.41
N SER A 129 -30.74 -2.01 12.70
CA SER A 129 -30.74 -3.08 13.69
C SER A 129 -32.10 -3.78 13.60
N GLU A 130 -32.09 -5.08 13.31
CA GLU A 130 -33.25 -5.96 13.55
C GLU A 130 -33.49 -6.13 15.05
#